data_AF-A0A2A9P1S1-F1
#
_entry.id   AF-A0A2A9P1S1-F1
#
_cell.length_a   1.000
_cell.length_b   1.000
_cell.length_c   1.000
_cell.angle_alpha   90.00
_cell.angle_beta   90.00
_cell.angle_gamma   90.00
#
_symmetry.space_group_name_H-M   'P 1'
#
loop_
_entity.id
_entity.type
_entity.pdbx_description
1 polymer ?
#
loop_
_entity_poly.entity_id
_entity_poly.type
_entity_poly.pdbx_seq_one_letter_code
_entity_poly.pdbx_strand_id
1 'polypeptide(L)'
;TSKRGPLHFLAHVALDAQGYPHDCNTSISSPGAEIHNAAGPSYETPPYTVTSSPHQTISSLHISCGRSPSDTGSEPQPLIESTSTNSVQRAESAPVQSRHHMKTRRKRCPARDSASHAKAKEEMLARRRERLERATKIRSLDNSPVNDEQLTVLRMVYDEITMYPSESWMVLIAIIIRRSFKQVKNWFSNERQKNRTGEMVSVYTEEGDKMRLRHTALDFSEQWSDSLLEEIAMVYHYLVMQSLR
;
A
#
# COMPACT_ATOMS: atom_id res chain seq x y z
N THR A 1 8.15 16.93 -28.02
CA THR A 1 7.42 16.43 -26.84
C THR A 1 7.60 17.44 -25.73
N SER A 2 6.56 18.22 -25.41
CA SER A 2 6.67 19.29 -24.42
C SER A 2 6.68 18.66 -23.01
N LYS A 3 7.84 18.63 -22.37
CA LYS A 3 7.98 18.15 -20.99
C LYS A 3 7.22 19.13 -20.09
N ARG A 4 6.04 18.72 -19.60
CA ARG A 4 5.24 19.51 -18.66
C ARG A 4 6.04 19.59 -17.35
N GLY A 5 6.43 20.80 -16.95
CA GLY A 5 7.26 21.00 -15.77
C GLY A 5 6.52 20.74 -14.46
N PRO A 6 7.23 20.71 -13.31
CA PRO A 6 6.70 20.42 -11.98
C PRO A 6 5.43 21.20 -11.60
N LEU A 7 5.37 22.46 -12.00
CA LEU A 7 4.24 23.36 -11.74
C LEU A 7 2.97 23.00 -12.51
N HIS A 8 3.08 22.34 -13.67
CA HIS A 8 1.93 22.01 -14.50
C HIS A 8 1.13 20.82 -13.95
N PHE A 9 1.77 19.86 -13.31
CA PHE A 9 1.05 18.81 -12.58
C PHE A 9 0.45 19.33 -11.30
N LEU A 10 1.18 20.17 -10.54
CA LEU A 10 0.57 20.84 -9.38
C LEU A 10 -0.66 21.65 -9.80
N ALA A 11 -0.63 22.31 -10.96
CA ALA A 11 -1.80 22.97 -11.53
C ALA A 11 -2.91 21.98 -11.94
N HIS A 12 -2.58 20.87 -12.62
CA HIS A 12 -3.58 19.85 -13.00
C HIS A 12 -4.24 19.20 -11.78
N VAL A 13 -3.41 18.81 -10.82
CA VAL A 13 -3.81 18.22 -9.55
C VAL A 13 -4.58 19.23 -8.69
N ALA A 14 -4.22 20.52 -8.72
CA ALA A 14 -5.00 21.58 -8.08
C ALA A 14 -6.36 21.79 -8.74
N LEU A 15 -6.44 21.68 -10.07
CA LEU A 15 -7.70 21.74 -10.80
C LEU A 15 -8.58 20.52 -10.50
N ASP A 16 -8.00 19.32 -10.40
CA ASP A 16 -8.72 18.11 -9.98
C ASP A 16 -9.21 18.21 -8.52
N ALA A 17 -8.44 18.83 -7.62
CA ALA A 17 -8.87 19.08 -6.24
C ALA A 17 -10.09 20.02 -6.15
N GLN A 18 -10.28 20.92 -7.13
CA GLN A 18 -11.44 21.82 -7.20
C GLN A 18 -12.64 21.21 -7.92
N GLY A 19 -12.41 20.20 -8.78
CA GLY A 19 -13.41 19.60 -9.66
C GLY A 19 -14.20 18.43 -9.08
N TYR A 20 -13.83 17.91 -7.91
CA TYR A 20 -14.55 16.80 -7.25
C TYR A 20 -15.40 17.28 -6.08
N PRO A 21 -16.67 17.70 -6.29
CA PRO A 21 -17.70 17.45 -5.29
C PRO A 21 -17.92 15.94 -5.30
N HIS A 22 -17.22 15.20 -4.43
CA HIS A 22 -17.40 13.76 -4.34
C HIS A 22 -18.77 13.45 -3.73
N ASP A 23 -19.76 13.30 -4.61
CA ASP A 23 -20.82 12.32 -4.45
C ASP A 23 -20.18 10.93 -4.48
N CYS A 24 -19.57 10.50 -3.38
CA CYS A 24 -19.24 9.11 -3.13
C CYS A 24 -20.51 8.31 -2.74
N ASN A 25 -21.62 8.59 -3.43
CA ASN A 25 -22.83 7.80 -3.34
C ASN A 25 -22.79 6.72 -4.43
N THR A 26 -22.29 5.56 -4.02
CA THR A 26 -22.28 4.30 -4.75
C THR A 26 -23.69 3.98 -5.27
N SER A 27 -24.02 4.42 -6.49
CA SER A 27 -25.16 3.89 -7.24
C SER A 27 -24.61 2.89 -8.26
N ILE A 28 -24.66 1.63 -7.83
CA ILE A 28 -24.47 0.46 -8.68
C ILE A 28 -25.51 0.53 -9.79
N SER A 29 -25.09 0.93 -10.98
CA SER A 29 -25.90 0.80 -12.20
C SER A 29 -25.64 -0.60 -12.77
N SER A 30 -26.53 -1.54 -12.46
CA SER A 30 -26.63 -2.81 -13.18
C SER A 30 -27.00 -2.54 -14.65
N PRO A 31 -26.39 -3.21 -15.63
CA PRO A 31 -26.87 -3.18 -17.00
C PRO A 31 -27.98 -4.23 -17.16
N GLY A 32 -29.20 -3.80 -17.42
CA GLY A 32 -30.30 -4.75 -17.66
C GLY A 32 -31.62 -4.10 -18.06
N ALA A 33 -31.91 -4.19 -19.35
CA ALA A 33 -33.23 -4.14 -20.00
C ALA A 33 -33.95 -2.78 -20.12
N GLU A 34 -33.92 -2.26 -21.35
CA GLU A 34 -35.05 -1.53 -21.94
C GLU A 34 -36.36 -2.34 -21.81
N ILE A 35 -37.47 -1.66 -21.51
CA ILE A 35 -38.76 -1.72 -22.23
C ILE A 35 -39.82 -0.89 -21.46
N HIS A 36 -40.23 0.22 -22.10
CA HIS A 36 -41.58 0.80 -22.20
C HIS A 36 -42.39 1.42 -21.02
N ASN A 37 -42.91 2.63 -21.35
CA ASN A 37 -44.26 3.21 -21.08
C ASN A 37 -44.48 4.21 -19.92
N ALA A 38 -44.57 5.48 -20.34
CA ALA A 38 -45.68 6.45 -20.19
C ALA A 38 -46.60 6.49 -18.95
N ALA A 39 -46.63 7.69 -18.37
CA ALA A 39 -47.78 8.49 -17.91
C ALA A 39 -48.61 8.09 -16.66
N GLY A 40 -48.69 9.03 -15.70
CA GLY A 40 -49.89 9.27 -14.88
C GLY A 40 -49.64 9.39 -13.36
N PRO A 41 -50.06 10.51 -12.71
CA PRO A 41 -50.03 10.65 -11.25
C PRO A 41 -51.39 10.31 -10.62
N SER A 42 -51.40 9.71 -9.42
CA SER A 42 -52.50 9.87 -8.46
C SER A 42 -52.22 9.22 -7.10
N TYR A 43 -52.71 9.91 -6.09
CA TYR A 43 -52.90 9.60 -4.66
C TYR A 43 -53.30 8.15 -4.32
N GLU A 44 -52.84 7.64 -3.16
CA GLU A 44 -53.68 7.15 -2.05
C GLU A 44 -52.85 6.48 -0.94
N THR A 45 -52.97 7.01 0.27
CA THR A 45 -52.60 6.39 1.55
C THR A 45 -53.74 5.48 2.02
N PRO A 46 -53.45 4.25 2.49
CA PRO A 46 -54.16 3.74 3.68
C PRO A 46 -53.23 2.84 4.57
N PRO A 47 -53.68 2.21 5.67
CA PRO A 47 -53.12 2.45 6.99
C PRO A 47 -52.29 1.29 7.56
N TYR A 48 -51.61 1.61 8.64
CA TYR A 48 -50.94 0.74 9.61
C TYR A 48 -51.60 -0.64 9.83
N THR A 49 -50.77 -1.69 9.85
CA THR A 49 -51.05 -2.91 10.60
C THR A 49 -49.77 -3.40 11.26
N VAL A 50 -49.77 -3.38 12.59
CA VAL A 50 -48.75 -3.99 13.45
C VAL A 50 -48.93 -5.50 13.32
N THR A 51 -47.88 -6.22 12.92
CA THR A 51 -47.85 -7.67 13.10
C THR A 51 -46.45 -8.12 13.49
N SER A 52 -46.46 -8.85 14.59
CA SER A 52 -45.39 -9.43 15.38
C SER A 52 -44.46 -10.39 14.63
N SER A 53 -43.17 -10.27 14.95
CA SER A 53 -42.09 -11.30 14.93
C SER A 53 -42.61 -12.68 15.37
N PRO A 54 -42.07 -13.86 14.93
CA PRO A 54 -40.64 -14.14 14.83
C PRO A 54 -40.16 -15.08 13.70
N HIS A 55 -38.85 -15.03 13.40
CA HIS A 55 -37.94 -16.17 13.22
C HIS A 55 -36.68 -15.70 12.48
N GLN A 56 -35.68 -15.28 13.26
CA GLN A 56 -34.30 -15.21 12.79
C GLN A 56 -33.73 -16.63 12.74
N THR A 57 -33.48 -17.13 11.53
CA THR A 57 -32.70 -18.36 11.32
C THR A 57 -31.22 -18.01 11.47
N ILE A 58 -30.73 -18.05 12.70
CA ILE A 58 -29.30 -18.03 13.01
C ILE A 58 -28.70 -19.31 12.44
N SER A 59 -27.85 -19.18 11.41
CA SER A 59 -27.02 -20.28 10.90
C SER A 59 -25.94 -20.57 11.93
N SER A 60 -26.21 -21.58 12.77
CA SER A 60 -25.28 -22.12 13.77
C SER A 60 -24.20 -22.96 13.07
N LEU A 61 -22.99 -22.41 12.95
CA LEU A 61 -21.79 -23.16 12.56
C LEU A 61 -21.25 -23.92 13.78
N HIS A 62 -21.82 -25.09 14.06
CA HIS A 62 -21.28 -26.00 15.06
C HIS A 62 -20.10 -26.79 14.46
N ILE A 63 -18.87 -26.34 14.73
CA ILE A 63 -17.68 -27.15 14.48
C ILE A 63 -17.57 -28.13 15.65
N SER A 64 -17.93 -29.39 15.40
CA SER A 64 -17.75 -30.47 16.36
C SER A 64 -16.26 -30.77 16.55
N CYS A 65 -15.64 -30.16 17.56
CA CYS A 65 -14.34 -30.58 18.06
C CYS A 65 -14.51 -31.85 18.90
N GLY A 66 -14.47 -33.00 18.23
CA GLY A 66 -14.36 -34.28 18.90
C GLY A 66 -13.00 -34.43 19.55
N ARG A 67 -12.94 -34.38 20.89
CA ARG A 67 -11.89 -35.05 21.65
C ARG A 67 -12.41 -35.46 23.03
N SER A 68 -12.61 -36.75 23.19
CA SER A 68 -12.98 -37.41 24.44
C SER A 68 -11.91 -37.19 25.53
N PRO A 69 -12.30 -37.12 26.82
CA PRO A 69 -11.37 -37.00 27.94
C PRO A 69 -11.02 -38.40 28.49
N SER A 70 -9.72 -38.66 28.61
CA SER A 70 -9.11 -39.71 29.46
C SER A 70 -7.67 -39.25 29.69
N ASP A 71 -7.41 -38.46 30.73
CA ASP A 71 -6.99 -38.92 32.05
C ASP A 71 -5.67 -39.71 32.03
N THR A 72 -4.58 -39.03 32.39
CA THR A 72 -3.59 -39.42 33.43
C THR A 72 -2.30 -38.61 33.24
N GLY A 73 -1.78 -38.12 34.37
CA GLY A 73 -0.75 -37.08 34.44
C GLY A 73 0.61 -37.48 33.86
N SER A 74 1.33 -36.45 33.40
CA SER A 74 2.79 -36.47 33.27
C SER A 74 3.31 -35.03 33.35
N GLU A 75 4.39 -34.91 34.11
CA GLU A 75 5.13 -33.73 34.54
C GLU A 75 5.70 -32.89 33.36
N PRO A 76 5.81 -31.55 33.47
CA PRO A 76 6.31 -30.72 32.37
C PRO A 76 7.85 -30.78 32.27
N GLN A 77 8.34 -31.34 31.17
CA GLN A 77 9.77 -31.29 30.80
C GLN A 77 10.06 -30.02 29.96
N PRO A 78 11.16 -29.28 30.23
CA PRO A 78 11.47 -28.05 29.51
C PRO A 78 11.95 -28.33 28.07
N LEU A 79 11.36 -27.60 27.12
CA LEU A 79 11.75 -27.62 25.70
C LEU A 79 13.12 -26.98 25.52
N ILE A 80 14.08 -27.81 25.12
CA ILE A 80 15.47 -27.50 24.82
C ILE A 80 15.55 -26.72 23.50
N GLU A 81 16.22 -25.57 23.55
CA GLU A 81 16.55 -24.71 22.41
C GLU A 81 17.40 -25.48 21.39
N SER A 82 16.93 -25.56 20.15
CA SER A 82 17.68 -26.15 19.04
C SER A 82 18.61 -25.11 18.42
N THR A 83 19.90 -25.22 18.74
CA THR A 83 21.03 -24.61 18.04
C THR A 83 21.40 -25.50 16.85
N SER A 84 21.08 -25.06 15.63
CA SER A 84 21.47 -25.78 14.41
C SER A 84 22.89 -25.38 13.98
N THR A 85 23.86 -26.17 14.45
CA THR A 85 25.25 -26.22 13.96
C THR A 85 25.36 -27.38 12.98
N ASN A 86 25.61 -27.12 11.69
CA ASN A 86 25.87 -28.18 10.72
C ASN A 86 27.37 -28.32 10.45
N SER A 87 27.84 -29.54 10.74
CA SER A 87 29.23 -29.98 10.70
C SER A 87 29.65 -30.52 9.33
N VAL A 88 30.96 -30.67 9.20
CA VAL A 88 31.74 -31.11 8.05
C VAL A 88 32.05 -32.60 8.16
N GLN A 89 31.74 -33.40 7.13
CA GLN A 89 32.37 -34.70 6.76
C GLN A 89 32.14 -34.87 5.25
N ARG A 90 33.07 -35.04 4.29
CA ARG A 90 34.37 -35.73 4.08
C ARG A 90 34.29 -37.26 3.94
N ALA A 91 34.31 -37.73 2.69
CA ALA A 91 35.09 -38.85 2.08
C ALA A 91 34.47 -39.14 0.68
N GLU A 92 35.12 -38.88 -0.48
CA GLU A 92 36.28 -39.49 -1.16
C GLU A 92 36.00 -40.73 -2.04
N SER A 93 36.67 -40.72 -3.21
CA SER A 93 36.86 -41.71 -4.29
C SER A 93 35.85 -41.72 -5.47
N ALA A 94 36.18 -41.71 -6.77
CA ALA A 94 37.40 -41.48 -7.58
C ALA A 94 36.93 -41.35 -9.09
N PRO A 95 37.77 -41.38 -10.16
CA PRO A 95 37.90 -40.27 -11.11
C PRO A 95 37.47 -40.58 -12.57
N VAL A 96 36.90 -39.61 -13.30
CA VAL A 96 36.90 -39.62 -14.77
C VAL A 96 37.13 -38.21 -15.31
N GLN A 97 38.11 -38.14 -16.21
CA GLN A 97 38.59 -37.01 -16.99
C GLN A 97 37.46 -36.31 -17.75
N SER A 98 37.43 -34.96 -17.78
CA SER A 98 37.06 -34.21 -18.99
C SER A 98 37.20 -32.69 -18.79
N ARG A 99 38.16 -32.12 -19.53
CA ARG A 99 38.12 -30.83 -20.22
C ARG A 99 38.03 -29.53 -19.41
N HIS A 100 39.18 -28.86 -19.40
CA HIS A 100 39.42 -27.42 -19.32
C HIS A 100 38.19 -26.51 -19.56
N HIS A 101 37.54 -26.07 -18.49
CA HIS A 101 36.88 -24.77 -18.50
C HIS A 101 37.82 -23.75 -17.85
N MET A 102 38.41 -22.92 -18.71
CA MET A 102 39.07 -21.68 -18.34
C MET A 102 38.19 -20.94 -17.33
N LYS A 103 38.62 -20.96 -16.06
CA LYS A 103 38.10 -20.06 -15.03
C LYS A 103 38.45 -18.65 -15.50
N THR A 104 37.55 -18.01 -16.24
CA THR A 104 37.56 -16.56 -16.38
C THR A 104 37.33 -16.02 -14.98
N ARG A 105 38.44 -15.79 -14.29
CA ARG A 105 38.56 -15.03 -13.06
C ARG A 105 38.01 -13.65 -13.41
N ARG A 106 36.69 -13.49 -13.32
CA ARG A 106 36.04 -12.19 -13.35
C ARG A 106 36.65 -11.44 -12.19
N LYS A 107 37.66 -10.62 -12.48
CA LYS A 107 38.12 -9.54 -11.61
C LYS A 107 36.84 -8.77 -11.28
N ARG A 108 36.26 -9.05 -10.11
CA ARG A 108 35.39 -8.09 -9.45
C ARG A 108 36.29 -6.90 -9.21
N CYS A 109 36.30 -5.96 -10.14
CA CYS A 109 36.74 -4.61 -9.84
C CYS A 109 35.86 -4.19 -8.66
N PRO A 110 36.42 -3.85 -7.49
CA PRO A 110 35.66 -3.12 -6.51
C PRO A 110 35.35 -1.80 -7.21
N ALA A 111 34.11 -1.66 -7.70
CA ALA A 111 33.58 -0.36 -8.00
C ALA A 111 33.74 0.41 -6.69
N ARG A 112 34.74 1.30 -6.64
CA ARG A 112 34.87 2.30 -5.60
C ARG A 112 33.60 3.14 -5.74
N ASP A 113 32.53 2.73 -5.08
CA ASP A 113 31.56 3.69 -4.60
C ASP A 113 32.41 4.69 -3.82
N SER A 114 32.59 5.87 -4.40
CA SER A 114 33.39 6.93 -3.82
C SER A 114 32.90 7.13 -2.39
N ALA A 115 33.80 7.34 -1.43
CA ALA A 115 33.43 7.49 -0.01
C ALA A 115 32.31 8.54 0.20
N SER A 116 32.20 9.53 -0.69
CA SER A 116 31.10 10.49 -0.78
C SER A 116 29.73 9.85 -1.03
N HIS A 117 29.63 8.89 -1.95
CA HIS A 117 28.38 8.20 -2.29
C HIS A 117 27.92 7.29 -1.13
N ALA A 118 28.87 6.60 -0.49
CA ALA A 118 28.58 5.80 0.70
C ALA A 118 28.03 6.69 1.84
N LYS A 119 28.66 7.85 2.08
CA LYS A 119 28.19 8.81 3.09
C LYS A 119 26.80 9.37 2.77
N ALA A 120 26.55 9.76 1.52
CA ALA A 120 25.24 10.27 1.10
C ALA A 120 24.13 9.24 1.28
N LYS A 121 24.41 7.96 0.96
CA LYS A 121 23.48 6.86 1.18
C LYS A 121 23.19 6.62 2.66
N GLU A 122 24.22 6.66 3.51
CA GLU A 122 24.08 6.52 4.96
C GLU A 122 23.23 7.65 5.55
N GLU A 123 23.48 8.89 5.14
CA GLU A 123 22.70 10.06 5.56
C GLU A 123 21.23 9.96 5.12
N MET A 124 20.97 9.50 3.89
CA MET A 124 19.62 9.24 3.40
C MET A 124 18.91 8.19 4.27
N LEU A 125 19.56 7.07 4.57
CA LEU A 125 18.99 6.01 5.41
C LEU A 125 18.74 6.50 6.85
N ALA A 126 19.62 7.35 7.39
CA ALA A 126 19.41 7.97 8.69
C ALA A 126 18.16 8.86 8.69
N ARG A 127 17.97 9.69 7.66
CA ARG A 127 16.75 10.51 7.49
C ARG A 127 15.49 9.66 7.39
N ARG A 128 15.52 8.55 6.65
CA ARG A 128 14.39 7.62 6.56
C ARG A 128 14.05 7.00 7.92
N ARG A 129 15.07 6.60 8.69
CA ARG A 129 14.87 6.05 10.04
C ARG A 129 14.25 7.07 10.99
N GLU A 130 14.73 8.30 10.97
CA GLU A 130 14.18 9.40 11.77
C GLU A 130 12.71 9.68 11.41
N ARG A 131 12.40 9.75 10.11
CA ARG A 131 11.02 9.92 9.65
C ARG A 131 10.13 8.76 10.07
N LEU A 132 10.61 7.51 9.98
CA LEU A 132 9.86 6.34 10.42
C LEU A 132 9.58 6.40 11.93
N GLU A 133 10.56 6.81 12.74
CA GLU A 133 10.38 7.01 14.18
C GLU A 133 9.33 8.11 14.46
N ARG A 134 9.36 9.21 13.70
CA ARG A 134 8.35 10.28 13.80
C ARG A 134 6.96 9.76 13.43
N ALA A 135 6.83 8.99 12.35
CA ALA A 135 5.56 8.48 11.87
C ALA A 135 4.95 7.42 12.82
N THR A 136 5.78 6.60 13.47
CA THR A 136 5.31 5.61 14.46
C THR A 136 4.80 6.26 15.75
N LYS A 137 5.26 7.48 16.07
CA LYS A 137 4.77 8.27 17.22
C LYS A 137 3.41 8.93 16.98
N ILE A 138 2.93 8.98 15.73
CA ILE A 138 1.61 9.56 15.41
C ILE A 138 0.52 8.69 16.02
N ARG A 139 -0.14 9.21 17.05
CA ARG A 139 -1.29 8.57 17.69
C ARG A 139 -2.53 8.82 16.86
N SER A 140 -3.11 7.76 16.32
CA SER A 140 -4.42 7.76 15.68
C SER A 140 -5.29 6.74 16.39
N LEU A 141 -6.60 6.98 16.48
CA LEU A 141 -7.53 5.95 16.95
C LEU A 141 -7.42 4.71 16.07
N ASP A 142 -7.14 3.56 16.69
CA ASP A 142 -7.11 2.28 15.99
C ASP A 142 -8.48 2.03 15.36
N ASN A 143 -8.48 1.58 14.10
CA ASN A 143 -9.69 1.32 13.30
C ASN A 143 -10.59 2.53 13.02
N SER A 144 -10.19 3.76 13.35
CA SER A 144 -10.89 4.94 12.85
C SER A 144 -10.82 4.96 11.32
N PRO A 145 -11.91 5.33 10.63
CA PRO A 145 -11.87 5.57 9.20
C PRO A 145 -10.93 6.73 8.87
N VAL A 146 -10.42 6.74 7.65
CA VAL A 146 -9.65 7.85 7.11
C VAL A 146 -10.62 9.02 6.84
N ASN A 147 -10.27 10.23 7.26
CA ASN A 147 -11.07 11.42 6.96
C ASN A 147 -11.10 11.70 5.45
N ASP A 148 -12.12 12.38 4.93
CA ASP A 148 -12.25 12.68 3.50
C ASP A 148 -11.02 13.43 2.96
N GLU A 149 -10.53 14.42 3.71
CA GLU A 149 -9.30 15.15 3.40
C GLU A 149 -8.09 14.22 3.24
N GLN A 150 -7.92 13.29 4.19
CA GLN A 150 -6.83 12.33 4.19
C GLN A 150 -6.99 11.31 3.05
N LEU A 151 -8.24 10.93 2.76
CA LEU A 151 -8.60 9.99 1.71
C LEU A 151 -8.25 10.57 0.34
N THR A 152 -8.54 11.85 0.10
CA THR A 152 -8.21 12.54 -1.16
C THR A 152 -6.71 12.50 -1.44
N VAL A 153 -5.87 12.77 -0.43
CA VAL A 153 -4.41 12.68 -0.59
C VAL A 153 -3.94 11.25 -0.88
N LEU A 154 -4.50 10.26 -0.17
CA LEU A 154 -4.18 8.84 -0.42
C LEU A 154 -4.59 8.40 -1.82
N ARG A 155 -5.75 8.86 -2.30
CA ARG A 155 -6.25 8.62 -3.66
C ARG A 155 -5.34 9.22 -4.70
N MET A 156 -4.96 10.49 -4.58
CA MET A 156 -4.02 11.14 -5.49
C MET A 156 -2.72 10.32 -5.62
N VAL A 157 -2.13 9.89 -4.50
CA VAL A 157 -0.93 9.05 -4.58
C VAL A 157 -1.22 7.70 -5.25
N TYR A 158 -2.33 7.05 -4.93
CA TYR A 158 -2.68 5.73 -5.47
C TYR A 158 -3.00 5.75 -6.96
N ASP A 159 -3.79 6.72 -7.40
CA ASP A 159 -4.37 6.83 -8.74
C ASP A 159 -3.44 7.54 -9.71
N GLU A 160 -2.61 8.49 -9.25
CA GLU A 160 -1.70 9.24 -10.12
C GLU A 160 -0.25 8.79 -10.03
N ILE A 161 0.20 8.33 -8.86
CA ILE A 161 1.63 8.07 -8.64
C ILE A 161 1.94 6.57 -8.64
N THR A 162 1.44 5.86 -7.63
CA THR A 162 1.76 4.46 -7.42
C THR A 162 0.75 3.75 -6.52
N MET A 163 0.36 2.54 -6.93
CA MET A 163 -0.39 1.61 -6.07
C MET A 163 0.52 0.90 -5.04
N TYR A 164 1.84 0.97 -5.21
CA TYR A 164 2.85 0.27 -4.42
C TYR A 164 3.90 1.26 -3.89
N PRO A 165 3.50 2.24 -3.06
CA PRO A 165 4.45 3.14 -2.44
C PRO A 165 5.46 2.34 -1.61
N SER A 166 6.72 2.78 -1.65
CA SER A 166 7.78 2.22 -0.81
C SER A 166 7.48 2.51 0.67
N GLU A 167 8.21 1.84 1.57
CA GLU A 167 8.07 2.12 3.00
C GLU A 167 8.39 3.58 3.33
N SER A 168 9.47 4.13 2.76
CA SER A 168 9.83 5.54 2.94
C SER A 168 8.70 6.48 2.51
N TRP A 169 8.08 6.20 1.36
CA TRP A 169 6.97 6.99 0.83
C TRP A 169 5.72 6.89 1.70
N MET A 170 5.37 5.70 2.19
CA MET A 170 4.27 5.53 3.14
C MET A 170 4.51 6.28 4.45
N VAL A 171 5.76 6.34 4.92
CA VAL A 171 6.17 7.13 6.10
C VAL A 171 5.96 8.62 5.86
N LEU A 172 6.40 9.14 4.70
CA LEU A 172 6.22 10.54 4.33
C LEU A 172 4.73 10.90 4.29
N ILE A 173 3.93 10.10 3.60
CA ILE A 173 2.48 10.28 3.50
C ILE A 173 1.86 10.31 4.91
N ALA A 174 2.20 9.34 5.76
CA ALA A 174 1.70 9.26 7.14
C ALA A 174 1.97 10.54 7.95
N ILE A 175 3.17 11.12 7.82
CA ILE A 175 3.54 12.39 8.46
C ILE A 175 2.69 13.54 7.93
N ILE A 176 2.55 13.63 6.61
CA ILE A 176 1.83 14.73 5.92
C ILE A 176 0.36 14.74 6.34
N ILE A 177 -0.35 13.62 6.17
CA ILE A 177 -1.79 13.53 6.49
C ILE A 177 -2.07 13.31 7.99
N ARG A 178 -1.02 13.32 8.82
CA ARG A 178 -1.07 13.09 10.28
C ARG A 178 -1.84 11.82 10.65
N ARG A 179 -1.57 10.73 9.94
CA ARG A 179 -2.20 9.42 10.16
C ARG A 179 -1.13 8.41 10.57
N SER A 180 -1.49 7.41 11.38
CA SER A 180 -0.50 6.39 11.75
C SER A 180 0.01 5.64 10.52
N PHE A 181 1.30 5.35 10.53
CA PHE A 181 1.97 4.59 9.48
C PHE A 181 1.29 3.25 9.19
N LYS A 182 0.84 2.54 10.23
CA LYS A 182 0.11 1.27 10.11
C LYS A 182 -1.19 1.43 9.32
N GLN A 183 -1.96 2.50 9.56
CA GLN A 183 -3.21 2.74 8.84
C GLN A 183 -2.98 3.08 7.38
N VAL A 184 -1.96 3.89 7.07
CA VAL A 184 -1.58 4.18 5.68
C VAL A 184 -1.23 2.89 4.94
N LYS A 185 -0.37 2.05 5.54
CA LYS A 185 0.01 0.75 4.97
C LYS A 185 -1.20 -0.16 4.72
N ASN A 186 -2.10 -0.25 5.71
CA ASN A 186 -3.33 -1.04 5.58
C ASN A 186 -4.26 -0.49 4.50
N TRP A 187 -4.40 0.83 4.39
CA TRP A 187 -5.22 1.47 3.37
C TRP A 187 -4.74 1.08 1.97
N PHE A 188 -3.45 1.25 1.65
CA PHE A 188 -2.90 0.86 0.35
C PHE A 188 -3.04 -0.64 0.08
N SER A 189 -2.90 -1.47 1.11
CA SER A 189 -3.11 -2.92 0.99
C SER A 189 -4.56 -3.27 0.62
N ASN A 190 -5.52 -2.70 1.34
CA ASN A 190 -6.95 -2.91 1.09
C ASN A 190 -7.34 -2.37 -0.29
N GLU A 191 -6.81 -1.22 -0.66
CA GLU A 191 -7.12 -0.57 -1.93
C GLU A 191 -6.66 -1.41 -3.11
N ARG A 192 -5.47 -2.02 -3.05
CA ARG A 192 -5.00 -2.98 -4.06
C ARG A 192 -5.82 -4.28 -4.11
N GLN A 193 -6.41 -4.70 -2.99
CA GLN A 193 -7.25 -5.90 -2.98
C GLN A 193 -8.60 -5.65 -3.66
N LYS A 194 -9.17 -4.45 -3.44
CA LYS A 194 -10.42 -4.00 -4.07
C LYS A 194 -10.22 -3.67 -5.55
N ASN A 195 -9.16 -2.93 -5.85
CA ASN A 195 -8.86 -2.39 -7.16
C ASN A 195 -7.54 -2.99 -7.67
N ARG A 196 -7.62 -3.94 -8.60
CA ARG A 196 -6.45 -4.62 -9.19
C ARG A 196 -6.05 -4.08 -10.56
N THR A 197 -6.59 -2.94 -10.94
CA THR A 197 -6.46 -2.37 -12.29
C THR A 197 -5.45 -1.23 -12.30
N GLY A 198 -4.60 -1.20 -13.32
CA GLY A 198 -3.64 -0.12 -13.54
C GLY A 198 -2.34 -0.65 -14.13
N GLU A 199 -1.95 -0.10 -15.27
CA GLU A 199 -0.62 -0.34 -15.81
C GLU A 199 0.42 0.41 -14.99
N MET A 200 1.55 -0.25 -14.73
CA MET A 200 2.66 0.33 -13.99
C MET A 200 3.99 -0.02 -14.64
N VAL A 201 4.89 0.93 -14.64
CA VAL A 201 6.27 0.78 -15.12
C VAL A 201 7.20 0.71 -13.93
N SER A 202 8.16 -0.22 -13.97
CA SER A 202 9.18 -0.28 -12.95
C SER A 202 10.30 0.71 -13.24
N VAL A 203 10.59 1.58 -12.27
CA VAL A 203 11.67 2.57 -12.34
C VAL A 203 12.56 2.47 -11.09
N TYR A 204 13.72 3.12 -11.15
CA TYR A 204 14.60 3.30 -10.00
C TYR A 204 14.51 4.75 -9.54
N THR A 205 14.34 4.96 -8.24
CA THR A 205 14.39 6.29 -7.65
C THR A 205 15.83 6.80 -7.56
N GLU A 206 16.00 8.09 -7.27
CA GLU A 206 17.33 8.68 -7.02
C GLU A 206 18.05 8.03 -5.83
N GLU A 207 17.29 7.50 -4.87
CA GLU A 207 17.82 6.73 -3.73
C GLU A 207 18.20 5.29 -4.08
N GLY A 208 17.95 4.88 -5.33
CA GLY A 208 18.23 3.53 -5.83
C GLY A 208 17.15 2.49 -5.53
N ASP A 209 15.97 2.93 -5.05
CA ASP A 209 14.87 2.01 -4.78
C ASP A 209 14.14 1.65 -6.06
N LYS A 210 13.86 0.35 -6.24
CA LYS A 210 13.02 -0.11 -7.35
C LYS A 210 11.55 0.13 -7.00
N MET A 211 10.89 0.99 -7.75
CA MET A 211 9.48 1.34 -7.56
C MET A 211 8.64 1.06 -8.79
N ARG A 212 7.33 0.93 -8.60
CA ARG A 212 6.35 0.76 -9.67
C ARG A 212 5.52 2.04 -9.75
N LEU A 213 5.66 2.80 -10.82
CA LEU A 213 4.93 4.06 -11.01
C LEU A 213 3.90 3.92 -12.13
N ARG A 214 2.86 4.74 -12.08
CA ARG A 214 1.90 4.89 -13.16
C ARG A 214 2.48 5.75 -14.28
N HIS A 215 1.92 5.62 -15.47
CA HIS A 215 2.33 6.42 -16.63
C HIS A 215 2.15 7.93 -16.39
N THR A 216 1.06 8.33 -15.72
CA THR A 216 0.80 9.74 -15.38
C THR A 216 1.92 10.36 -14.52
N ALA A 217 2.49 9.59 -13.59
CA ALA A 217 3.67 10.01 -12.83
C ALA A 217 4.97 10.11 -13.66
N LEU A 218 5.13 9.30 -14.70
CA LEU A 218 6.31 9.35 -15.57
C LEU A 218 6.26 10.51 -16.55
N ASP A 219 5.06 10.86 -17.03
CA ASP A 219 4.84 12.05 -17.84
C ASP A 219 5.20 13.33 -17.07
N PHE A 220 5.14 13.26 -15.73
CA PHE A 220 5.49 14.34 -14.83
C PHE A 220 6.99 14.43 -14.56
N SER A 221 7.60 13.34 -14.08
CA SER A 221 9.03 13.29 -13.78
C SER A 221 9.61 11.93 -14.11
N GLU A 222 10.76 11.95 -14.78
CA GLU A 222 11.58 10.75 -15.01
C GLU A 222 12.39 10.37 -13.77
N GLN A 223 12.65 11.32 -12.88
CA GLN A 223 13.48 11.18 -11.68
C GLN A 223 12.60 11.37 -10.45
N TRP A 224 12.24 10.25 -9.82
CA TRP A 224 11.46 10.25 -8.59
C TRP A 224 12.38 10.07 -7.39
N SER A 225 12.10 10.82 -6.33
CA SER A 225 12.83 10.81 -5.06
C SER A 225 11.88 10.99 -3.88
N ASP A 226 12.36 10.70 -2.69
CA ASP A 226 11.63 10.93 -1.44
C ASP A 226 11.22 12.40 -1.29
N SER A 227 12.12 13.33 -1.63
CA SER A 227 11.89 14.77 -1.54
C SER A 227 10.80 15.24 -2.51
N LEU A 228 10.84 14.76 -3.76
CA LEU A 228 9.85 15.15 -4.77
C LEU A 228 8.44 14.70 -4.37
N LEU A 229 8.30 13.45 -3.88
CA LEU A 229 7.01 12.98 -3.37
C LEU A 229 6.54 13.82 -2.18
N GLU A 230 7.43 14.09 -1.22
CA GLU A 230 7.12 14.88 -0.03
C GLU A 230 6.54 16.25 -0.40
N GLU A 231 7.18 16.95 -1.34
CA GLU A 231 6.71 18.26 -1.85
C GLU A 231 5.34 18.17 -2.51
N ILE A 232 5.14 17.23 -3.44
CA ILE A 232 3.87 17.04 -4.15
C ILE A 232 2.75 16.73 -3.16
N ALA A 233 2.96 15.78 -2.26
CA ALA A 233 1.96 15.36 -1.29
C ALA A 233 1.66 16.48 -0.28
N MET A 234 2.65 17.26 0.15
CA MET A 234 2.45 18.43 1.02
C MET A 234 1.63 19.52 0.33
N VAL A 235 1.98 19.90 -0.89
CA VAL A 235 1.25 20.94 -1.64
C VAL A 235 -0.18 20.49 -1.89
N TYR A 236 -0.38 19.23 -2.29
CA TYR A 236 -1.72 18.70 -2.51
C TYR A 236 -2.56 18.68 -1.23
N HIS A 237 -1.99 18.18 -0.13
CA HIS A 237 -2.66 18.18 1.16
C HIS A 237 -3.06 19.60 1.59
N TYR A 238 -2.17 20.58 1.43
CA TYR A 238 -2.48 21.99 1.69
C TYR A 238 -3.65 22.50 0.83
N LEU A 239 -3.66 22.18 -0.47
CA LEU A 239 -4.75 22.60 -1.35
C LEU A 239 -6.09 21.98 -0.94
N VAL A 240 -6.12 20.69 -0.60
CA VAL A 240 -7.33 20.01 -0.09
C VAL A 240 -7.80 20.65 1.22
N MET A 241 -6.89 21.05 2.10
CA MET A 241 -7.24 21.78 3.32
C MET A 241 -7.86 23.15 3.05
N GLN A 242 -7.45 23.85 1.99
CA GLN A 242 -8.01 25.15 1.64
C GLN A 242 -9.36 25.04 0.95
N SER A 243 -9.59 24.01 0.12
CA SER A 243 -10.87 23.82 -0.58
C SER A 243 -12.01 23.40 0.35
N LEU A 244 -11.70 22.90 1.56
CA LEU A 244 -12.68 22.48 2.57
C LEU A 244 -13.02 23.60 3.57
N ARG A 245 -12.43 24.79 3.46
CA ARG A 245 -12.71 25.96 4.29
C ARG A 245 -13.65 26.92 3.59
#